data_AF-A0A2G6DHY8-F1
#
_entry.id   AF-A0A2G6DHY8-F1
#
_cell.length_a   1.000
_cell.length_b   1.000
_cell.length_c   1.000
_cell.angle_alpha   90.00
_cell.angle_beta   90.00
_cell.angle_gamma   90.00
#
_symmetry.space_group_name_H-M   'P 1'
#
loop_
_entity.id
_entity.type
_entity.pdbx_description
1 polymer ?
#
loop_
_entity_poly.entity_id
_entity_poly.type
_entity_poly.pdbx_seq_one_letter_code
_entity_poly.pdbx_strand_id
1 'polypeptide(L)'
;MEYILVAVFAIGLLLFVLSWLRVIWVGFKHHPMTGLISAIPVVNLLVLPTIWHKVSGWLLLGFIGLLITIMAWFMGAEQRVYRYNLGGTEATTEASSADESSKIDLPLLGGDDDSSLSSGQELPKAALYRMVYKPVTVNELNNYINEYVRISRQDRSQPEGKLLRFADKYLIIERRINEHLDEVRINLDDITQAEVITRE
;
A
#
# COMPACT_ATOMS: atom_id res chain seq x y z
N MET A 1 4.64 0.12 -18.56
CA MET A 1 3.64 -0.84 -18.01
C MET A 1 3.00 -0.35 -16.70
N GLU A 2 3.69 0.49 -15.91
CA GLU A 2 3.27 0.93 -14.57
C GLU A 2 1.99 1.77 -14.48
N TYR A 3 1.74 2.66 -15.44
CA TYR A 3 0.55 3.52 -15.47
C TYR A 3 -0.71 2.83 -16.02
N ILE A 4 -0.54 1.68 -16.70
CA ILE A 4 -1.64 0.99 -17.37
C ILE A 4 -2.60 0.40 -16.35
N LEU A 5 -2.10 -0.17 -15.25
CA LEU A 5 -2.96 -0.74 -14.20
C LEU A 5 -3.81 0.34 -13.51
N VAL A 6 -3.20 1.48 -13.18
CA VAL A 6 -3.89 2.60 -12.53
C VAL A 6 -4.91 3.23 -13.48
N ALA A 7 -4.56 3.41 -14.76
CA ALA A 7 -5.49 3.90 -15.77
C ALA A 7 -6.67 2.95 -15.97
N VAL A 8 -6.43 1.63 -16.06
CA VAL A 8 -7.49 0.61 -16.19
C VAL A 8 -8.40 0.58 -14.96
N PHE A 9 -7.84 0.71 -13.76
CA PHE A 9 -8.61 0.82 -12.52
C PHE A 9 -9.51 2.07 -12.52
N ALA A 10 -8.95 3.24 -12.86
CA ALA A 10 -9.67 4.50 -12.92
C ALA A 10 -10.79 4.48 -13.98
N ILE A 11 -10.52 3.89 -15.15
CA ILE A 11 -11.51 3.71 -16.22
C ILE A 11 -12.63 2.77 -15.77
N GLY A 12 -12.29 1.64 -15.12
CA GLY A 12 -13.28 0.69 -14.59
C GLY A 12 -14.21 1.34 -13.56
N LEU A 13 -13.64 2.12 -12.64
CA LEU A 13 -14.40 2.86 -11.63
C LEU A 13 -15.29 3.93 -12.29
N LEU A 14 -14.76 4.68 -13.24
CA LEU A 14 -15.51 5.72 -13.95
C LEU A 14 -16.68 5.13 -14.74
N LEU A 15 -16.49 4.01 -15.44
CA LEU A 15 -17.55 3.29 -16.14
C LEU A 15 -18.63 2.79 -15.18
N PHE A 16 -18.22 2.26 -14.02
CA PHE A 16 -19.15 1.84 -12.98
C PHE A 16 -19.99 3.01 -12.46
N VAL A 17 -19.36 4.14 -12.12
CA VAL A 17 -20.06 5.32 -11.59
C VAL A 17 -21.02 5.91 -12.61
N LEU A 18 -20.60 6.08 -13.87
CA LEU A 18 -21.46 6.62 -14.93
C LEU A 18 -22.65 5.69 -15.23
N SER A 19 -22.42 4.38 -15.22
CA SER A 19 -23.49 3.39 -15.30
C SER A 19 -24.46 3.51 -14.14
N TRP A 20 -23.94 3.55 -12.92
CA TRP A 20 -24.70 3.61 -11.68
C TRP A 20 -25.59 4.86 -11.62
N LEU A 21 -25.05 6.02 -11.99
CA LEU A 21 -25.75 7.29 -11.98
C LEU A 21 -26.98 7.28 -12.91
N ARG A 22 -26.88 6.60 -14.06
CA ARG A 22 -28.02 6.45 -14.98
C ARG A 22 -29.11 5.54 -14.39
N VAL A 23 -28.73 4.48 -13.69
CA VAL A 23 -29.69 3.57 -13.03
C VAL A 23 -30.45 4.30 -11.93
N ILE A 24 -29.75 5.11 -11.13
CA ILE A 24 -30.37 6.00 -10.14
C ILE A 24 -31.37 6.95 -10.81
N TRP A 25 -30.94 7.65 -11.87
CA TRP A 25 -31.79 8.60 -12.59
C TRP A 25 -33.08 7.97 -13.13
N VAL A 26 -32.99 6.77 -13.70
CA VAL A 26 -34.17 6.03 -14.19
C VAL A 26 -35.07 5.57 -13.04
N GLY A 27 -34.49 5.17 -11.90
CA GLY A 27 -35.22 4.81 -10.68
C GLY A 27 -36.04 5.97 -10.12
N PHE A 28 -35.43 7.15 -10.00
CA PHE A 28 -36.11 8.38 -9.57
C PHE A 28 -37.21 8.83 -10.53
N LYS A 29 -37.05 8.59 -11.84
CA LYS A 29 -38.07 8.92 -12.84
C LYS A 29 -39.37 8.13 -12.72
N HIS A 30 -39.35 6.94 -12.12
CA HIS A 30 -40.54 6.09 -11.99
C HIS A 30 -41.17 6.22 -10.59
N HIS A 31 -40.37 6.08 -9.52
CA HIS A 31 -40.83 6.37 -8.15
C HIS A 31 -39.66 6.90 -7.29
N PRO A 32 -39.89 7.92 -6.43
CA PRO A 32 -38.85 8.47 -5.56
C PRO A 32 -38.33 7.43 -4.56
N MET A 33 -39.20 6.54 -4.07
CA MET A 33 -38.81 5.45 -3.16
C MET A 33 -37.89 4.44 -3.87
N THR A 34 -38.21 4.05 -5.11
CA THR A 34 -37.34 3.15 -5.90
C THR A 34 -36.03 3.79 -6.31
N GLY A 35 -35.99 5.12 -6.47
CA GLY A 35 -34.75 5.88 -6.71
C GLY A 35 -33.80 5.91 -5.50
N LEU A 36 -34.36 6.02 -4.29
CA LEU A 36 -33.56 5.94 -3.05
C LEU A 36 -32.99 4.53 -2.84
N ILE A 37 -33.82 3.52 -3.11
CA ILE A 37 -33.46 2.10 -2.98
C ILE A 37 -32.44 1.69 -4.05
N SER A 38 -32.54 2.26 -5.26
CA SER A 38 -31.57 2.05 -6.34
C SER A 38 -30.26 2.82 -6.17
N ALA A 39 -30.16 3.76 -5.22
CA ALA A 39 -28.92 4.44 -4.90
C ALA A 39 -27.91 3.52 -4.20
N ILE A 40 -28.40 2.47 -3.53
CA ILE A 40 -27.56 1.49 -2.82
C ILE A 40 -27.26 0.31 -3.76
N PRO A 41 -25.99 0.08 -4.13
CA PRO A 41 -25.55 -0.97 -5.05
C PRO A 41 -26.18 -2.34 -4.83
N VAL A 42 -26.13 -2.77 -3.58
CA VAL A 42 -26.54 -4.11 -3.17
C VAL A 42 -28.06 -4.25 -3.09
N VAL A 43 -28.76 -3.19 -2.72
CA VAL A 43 -30.23 -3.21 -2.52
C VAL A 43 -30.97 -3.08 -3.85
N ASN A 44 -30.35 -2.46 -4.87
CA ASN A 44 -30.90 -2.33 -6.21
C ASN A 44 -31.20 -3.68 -6.90
N LEU A 45 -30.65 -4.80 -6.42
CA LEU A 45 -30.98 -6.16 -6.89
C LEU A 45 -32.48 -6.49 -6.77
N LEU A 46 -33.19 -5.87 -5.81
CA LEU A 46 -34.64 -6.01 -5.65
C LEU A 46 -35.46 -5.25 -6.70
N VAL A 47 -34.91 -4.16 -7.25
CA VAL A 47 -35.61 -3.28 -8.21
C VAL A 47 -35.28 -3.66 -9.67
N LEU A 48 -34.20 -4.42 -9.85
CA LEU A 48 -33.69 -4.89 -11.13
C LEU A 48 -34.71 -5.59 -12.03
N PRO A 49 -35.60 -6.48 -11.53
CA PRO A 49 -36.62 -7.10 -12.38
C PRO A 49 -37.59 -6.09 -13.01
N THR A 50 -37.85 -4.97 -12.31
CA THR A 50 -38.87 -3.98 -12.70
C THR A 50 -38.39 -3.04 -13.80
N ILE A 51 -37.08 -2.75 -13.89
CA ILE A 51 -36.50 -1.81 -14.88
C ILE A 51 -35.54 -2.48 -15.88
N TRP A 52 -35.37 -3.80 -15.81
CA TRP A 52 -34.40 -4.61 -16.57
C TRP A 52 -34.23 -4.19 -18.04
N HIS A 53 -35.34 -4.10 -18.78
CA HIS A 53 -35.30 -3.85 -20.23
C HIS A 53 -34.69 -2.49 -20.65
N LYS A 54 -34.67 -1.50 -19.75
CA LYS A 54 -34.17 -0.15 -20.06
C LYS A 54 -32.75 0.11 -19.55
N VAL A 55 -32.32 -0.63 -18.53
CA VAL A 55 -31.03 -0.43 -17.88
C VAL A 55 -30.07 -1.61 -18.02
N SER A 56 -30.48 -2.77 -18.56
CA SER A 56 -29.62 -3.97 -18.68
C SER A 56 -28.28 -3.70 -19.38
N GLY A 57 -28.28 -2.99 -20.51
CA GLY A 57 -27.04 -2.67 -21.24
C GLY A 57 -26.09 -1.77 -20.44
N TRP A 58 -26.63 -0.84 -19.66
CA TRP A 58 -25.84 0.06 -18.82
C TRP A 58 -25.37 -0.66 -17.56
N LEU A 59 -26.24 -1.43 -16.91
CA LEU A 59 -25.91 -2.27 -15.77
C LEU A 59 -24.77 -3.24 -16.11
N LEU A 60 -24.83 -3.88 -17.27
CA LEU A 60 -23.81 -4.83 -17.72
C LEU A 60 -22.46 -4.12 -17.95
N LEU A 61 -22.48 -2.90 -18.50
CA LEU A 61 -21.28 -2.07 -18.65
C LEU A 61 -20.68 -1.69 -17.27
N GLY A 62 -21.53 -1.38 -16.30
CA GLY A 62 -21.11 -1.11 -14.92
C GLY A 62 -20.54 -2.35 -14.25
N PHE A 63 -21.15 -3.52 -14.47
CA PHE A 63 -20.67 -4.80 -13.94
C PHE A 63 -19.32 -5.20 -14.55
N ILE A 64 -19.13 -4.97 -15.85
CA ILE A 64 -17.82 -5.12 -16.51
C ILE A 64 -16.80 -4.16 -15.88
N GLY A 65 -17.15 -2.90 -15.65
CA GLY A 65 -16.28 -1.92 -14.99
C GLY A 65 -15.87 -2.38 -13.58
N LEU A 66 -16.84 -2.84 -12.79
CA LEU A 66 -16.62 -3.38 -11.45
C LEU A 66 -15.73 -4.62 -11.47
N LEU A 67 -15.92 -5.53 -12.43
CA LEU A 67 -15.08 -6.71 -12.60
C LEU A 67 -13.63 -6.31 -12.90
N ILE A 68 -13.43 -5.34 -13.80
CA ILE A 68 -12.10 -4.79 -14.15
C ILE A 68 -11.46 -4.16 -12.92
N THR A 69 -12.21 -3.39 -12.14
CA THR A 69 -11.73 -2.75 -10.90
C THR A 69 -11.30 -3.79 -9.86
N ILE A 70 -12.09 -4.85 -9.64
CA ILE A 70 -11.74 -5.94 -8.73
C ILE A 70 -10.49 -6.67 -9.22
N MET A 71 -10.41 -6.99 -10.51
CA MET A 71 -9.24 -7.66 -11.08
C MET A 71 -7.99 -6.80 -10.96
N ALA A 72 -8.09 -5.49 -11.24
CA ALA A 72 -6.98 -4.56 -11.05
C ALA A 72 -6.56 -4.42 -9.57
N TRP A 73 -7.53 -4.46 -8.65
CA TRP A 73 -7.27 -4.46 -7.21
C TRP A 73 -6.48 -5.69 -6.77
N PHE A 74 -6.93 -6.90 -7.15
CA PHE A 74 -6.22 -8.16 -6.87
C PHE A 74 -4.86 -8.26 -7.56
N MET A 75 -4.68 -7.59 -8.70
CA MET A 75 -3.41 -7.54 -9.43
C MET A 75 -2.42 -6.50 -8.87
N GLY A 76 -2.73 -5.87 -7.72
CA GLY A 76 -1.80 -5.03 -6.98
C GLY A 76 -1.95 -3.52 -7.21
N ALA A 77 -3.12 -3.04 -7.64
CA ALA A 77 -3.38 -1.59 -7.69
C ALA A 77 -3.31 -0.94 -6.29
N GLU A 78 -3.69 -1.65 -5.23
CA GLU A 78 -3.68 -1.15 -3.84
C GLU A 78 -2.28 -0.75 -3.36
N GLN A 79 -1.28 -1.61 -3.56
CA GLN A 79 0.12 -1.33 -3.18
C GLN A 79 0.70 -0.10 -3.91
N ARG A 80 0.11 0.31 -5.04
CA ARG A 80 0.58 1.44 -5.85
C ARG A 80 -0.15 2.75 -5.54
N VAL A 81 -1.42 2.69 -5.16
CA VAL A 81 -2.20 3.88 -4.73
C VAL A 81 -1.69 4.42 -3.38
N TYR A 82 -1.26 3.54 -2.46
CA TYR A 82 -0.62 3.97 -1.22
C TYR A 82 0.75 4.62 -1.43
N ARG A 83 1.50 4.23 -2.48
CA ARG A 83 2.80 4.83 -2.83
C ARG A 83 2.68 6.21 -3.48
N TYR A 84 1.52 6.57 -4.03
CA TYR A 84 1.33 7.85 -4.71
C TYR A 84 0.76 8.95 -3.80
N ASN A 85 0.07 8.58 -2.72
CA ASN A 85 -0.51 9.54 -1.76
C ASN A 85 0.38 9.85 -0.54
N LEU A 86 1.42 9.04 -0.27
CA LEU A 86 2.52 9.43 0.62
C LEU A 86 3.72 9.78 -0.25
N GLY A 87 3.93 11.09 -0.48
CA GLY A 87 5.02 11.61 -1.31
C GLY A 87 6.35 10.90 -1.03
N GLY A 88 6.86 10.20 -2.03
CA GLY A 88 8.08 9.41 -1.91
C GLY A 88 8.67 9.18 -3.29
N THR A 89 9.52 10.12 -3.69
CA THR A 89 10.44 10.01 -4.81
C THR A 89 11.34 8.77 -4.60
N GLU A 90 11.03 7.64 -5.24
CA GLU A 90 11.97 6.51 -5.35
C GLU A 90 11.80 5.90 -6.74
N ALA A 91 12.59 6.37 -7.70
CA ALA A 91 13.90 5.80 -8.00
C ALA A 91 13.80 4.30 -8.32
N THR A 92 13.57 4.05 -9.61
CA THR A 92 13.85 2.79 -10.30
C THR A 92 15.20 2.25 -9.84
N THR A 93 15.21 1.18 -9.05
CA THR A 93 16.41 0.36 -8.87
C THR A 93 16.36 -0.76 -9.90
N GLU A 94 16.75 -0.43 -11.13
CA GLU A 94 17.30 -1.42 -12.04
C GLU A 94 18.81 -1.49 -11.77
N ALA A 95 19.26 -2.67 -11.37
CA ALA A 95 20.66 -2.99 -11.20
C ALA A 95 21.37 -2.95 -12.56
N SER A 96 22.49 -2.25 -12.64
CA SER A 96 23.59 -2.63 -13.52
C SER A 96 24.91 -2.08 -13.00
N SER A 97 25.82 -3.01 -12.78
CA SER A 97 27.22 -2.86 -12.42
C SER A 97 28.01 -2.03 -13.44
N ALA A 98 28.96 -1.22 -12.98
CA ALA A 98 30.33 -1.08 -13.50
C ALA A 98 31.02 0.17 -12.93
N ASP A 99 32.02 -0.06 -12.08
CA ASP A 99 33.38 0.51 -12.09
C ASP A 99 33.62 1.86 -12.82
N GLU A 100 34.08 2.90 -12.09
CA GLU A 100 35.32 3.58 -12.47
C GLU A 100 35.83 4.56 -11.39
N SER A 101 37.09 4.34 -11.02
CA SER A 101 38.01 5.27 -10.38
C SER A 101 38.10 6.60 -11.14
N SER A 102 38.03 7.75 -10.44
CA SER A 102 38.75 8.96 -10.85
C SER A 102 39.00 9.93 -9.70
N LYS A 103 40.26 10.37 -9.64
CA LYS A 103 40.89 11.33 -8.72
C LYS A 103 40.15 12.67 -8.70
N ILE A 104 40.07 13.28 -7.52
CA ILE A 104 39.73 14.71 -7.37
C ILE A 104 41.06 15.48 -7.24
N ASP A 105 41.40 16.25 -8.26
CA ASP A 105 42.42 17.31 -8.18
C ASP A 105 41.77 18.60 -7.64
N LEU A 106 42.36 19.14 -6.57
CA LEU A 106 42.04 20.42 -5.96
C LEU A 106 42.81 21.55 -6.67
N PRO A 107 42.22 22.75 -6.80
CA PRO A 107 43.00 23.98 -6.71
C PRO A 107 42.56 24.87 -5.56
N LEU A 108 43.55 25.52 -4.95
CA LEU A 108 43.51 26.42 -3.80
C LEU A 108 43.59 27.88 -4.28
N LEU A 109 42.77 28.80 -3.71
CA LEU A 109 42.87 30.28 -3.56
C LEU A 109 41.41 30.80 -3.49
N GLY A 110 40.90 31.60 -2.54
CA GLY A 110 41.45 32.62 -1.65
C GLY A 110 40.72 33.96 -1.93
N GLY A 111 39.98 34.54 -0.97
CA GLY A 111 39.43 35.91 -1.04
C GLY A 111 38.09 36.14 -0.31
N ASP A 112 38.02 37.22 0.47
CA ASP A 112 37.08 37.59 1.55
C ASP A 112 35.65 38.03 1.16
N ASP A 113 34.78 37.98 2.19
CA ASP A 113 33.58 38.77 2.50
C ASP A 113 32.42 38.83 1.50
N ASP A 114 31.31 38.15 1.81
CA ASP A 114 30.05 38.85 2.14
C ASP A 114 29.00 37.90 2.73
N SER A 115 28.20 38.42 3.65
CA SER A 115 27.17 37.70 4.40
C SER A 115 26.06 37.12 3.50
N SER A 116 26.07 35.80 3.29
CA SER A 116 24.91 35.04 2.83
C SER A 116 24.74 33.81 3.73
N LEU A 117 23.66 33.80 4.52
CA LEU A 117 23.08 32.70 5.29
C LEU A 117 23.97 31.46 5.43
N SER A 118 24.54 31.26 6.62
CA SER A 118 25.31 30.06 7.02
C SER A 118 24.75 28.79 6.39
N SER A 119 25.37 28.39 5.28
CA SER A 119 25.06 27.15 4.58
C SER A 119 25.83 26.05 5.30
N GLY A 120 25.10 25.06 5.80
CA GLY A 120 25.69 23.84 6.31
C GLY A 120 26.18 23.92 7.75
N GLN A 121 25.27 24.17 8.70
CA GLN A 121 25.44 23.51 9.99
C GLN A 121 25.36 22.01 9.70
N GLU A 122 26.51 21.31 9.65
CA GLU A 122 26.55 19.86 9.50
C GLU A 122 25.63 19.28 10.57
N LEU A 123 24.52 18.68 10.13
CA LEU A 123 23.66 17.90 11.01
C LEU A 123 24.57 16.87 11.70
N PRO A 124 24.48 16.71 13.02
CA PRO A 124 25.28 15.70 13.71
C PRO A 124 25.12 14.38 12.96
N LYS A 125 26.21 13.71 12.56
CA LYS A 125 26.16 12.42 11.85
C LYS A 125 25.35 11.35 12.62
N ALA A 126 25.08 11.58 13.91
CA ALA A 126 24.18 10.79 14.75
C ALA A 126 22.67 11.03 14.51
N ALA A 127 22.27 11.94 13.62
CA ALA A 127 20.85 12.30 13.40
C ALA A 127 20.21 11.59 12.19
N LEU A 128 20.98 10.83 11.41
CA LEU A 128 20.51 10.09 10.24
C LEU A 128 20.58 8.58 10.48
N TYR A 129 19.91 8.09 11.53
CA TYR A 129 19.68 6.65 11.64
C TYR A 129 18.58 6.26 10.65
N ARG A 130 18.88 5.31 9.77
CA ARG A 130 17.86 4.69 8.93
C ARG A 130 17.39 3.42 9.62
N MET A 131 16.08 3.31 9.82
CA MET A 131 15.47 2.04 10.20
C MET A 131 15.42 1.17 8.95
N VAL A 132 16.16 0.06 8.96
CA VAL A 132 16.16 -0.91 7.88
C VAL A 132 15.65 -2.25 8.39
N TYR A 133 15.03 -3.01 7.50
CA TYR A 133 14.59 -4.36 7.79
C TYR A 133 15.67 -5.33 7.35
N LYS A 134 16.26 -6.03 8.32
CA LYS A 134 17.27 -7.04 8.06
C LYS A 134 16.61 -8.42 8.05
N PRO A 135 16.78 -9.23 7.00
CA PRO A 135 16.25 -10.59 6.98
C PRO A 135 16.95 -11.43 8.04
N VAL A 136 16.15 -12.21 8.78
CA VAL A 136 16.60 -13.07 9.88
C VAL A 136 15.94 -14.45 9.71
N THR A 137 16.65 -15.52 10.06
CA THR A 137 16.06 -16.86 10.00
C THR A 137 15.06 -17.08 11.12
N VAL A 138 14.06 -17.94 10.92
CA VAL A 138 13.00 -18.19 11.91
C VAL A 138 13.56 -18.61 13.27
N ASN A 139 14.63 -19.41 13.26
CA ASN A 139 15.28 -19.90 14.48
C ASN A 139 16.03 -18.81 15.26
N GLU A 140 16.47 -17.74 14.58
CA GLU A 140 17.22 -16.65 15.20
C GLU A 140 16.32 -15.59 15.83
N LEU A 141 15.00 -15.59 15.54
CA LEU A 141 14.04 -14.64 16.13
C LEU A 141 14.01 -14.68 17.66
N ASN A 142 14.35 -15.81 18.27
CA ASN A 142 14.45 -15.90 19.74
C ASN A 142 15.52 -14.96 20.33
N ASN A 143 16.47 -14.48 19.53
CA ASN A 143 17.47 -13.51 19.96
C ASN A 143 16.97 -12.05 19.91
N TYR A 144 15.80 -11.82 19.32
CA TYR A 144 15.23 -10.49 19.06
C TYR A 144 13.94 -10.26 19.86
N ILE A 145 13.80 -10.90 21.02
CA ILE A 145 12.69 -10.65 21.94
C ILE A 145 12.72 -9.18 22.37
N ASN A 146 11.56 -8.54 22.36
CA ASN A 146 11.31 -7.12 22.56
C ASN A 146 11.74 -6.19 21.41
N GLU A 147 12.23 -6.72 20.29
CA GLU A 147 12.50 -5.93 19.10
C GLU A 147 11.29 -5.89 18.16
N TYR A 148 11.26 -4.89 17.28
CA TYR A 148 10.27 -4.81 16.22
C TYR A 148 10.62 -5.74 15.07
N VAL A 149 9.65 -6.56 14.69
CA VAL A 149 9.79 -7.55 13.63
C VAL A 149 8.66 -7.42 12.62
N ARG A 150 8.97 -7.77 11.38
CA ARG A 150 8.00 -7.98 10.32
C ARG A 150 8.03 -9.45 9.93
N ILE A 151 6.85 -10.07 9.93
CA ILE A 151 6.70 -11.49 9.61
C ILE A 151 5.86 -11.58 8.34
N SER A 152 6.42 -12.13 7.26
CA SER A 152 5.66 -12.50 6.07
C SER A 152 5.12 -13.92 6.25
N ARG A 153 3.83 -14.10 5.97
CA ARG A 153 3.15 -15.39 6.10
C ARG A 153 2.78 -16.01 4.75
N GLN A 154 2.41 -17.29 4.75
CA GLN A 154 1.91 -18.01 3.57
C GLN A 154 0.63 -17.39 2.99
N ASP A 155 -0.24 -16.84 3.84
CA ASP A 155 -1.46 -16.12 3.46
C ASP A 155 -1.21 -14.73 2.86
N ARG A 156 0.08 -14.37 2.65
CA ARG A 156 0.57 -13.06 2.20
C ARG A 156 0.32 -11.91 3.16
N SER A 157 -0.18 -12.17 4.37
CA SER A 157 -0.24 -11.15 5.41
C SER A 157 1.17 -10.83 5.91
N GLN A 158 1.39 -9.56 6.25
CA GLN A 158 2.66 -9.06 6.77
C GLN A 158 2.41 -8.34 8.10
N PRO A 159 2.07 -9.07 9.17
CA PRO A 159 1.97 -8.45 10.47
C PRO A 159 3.33 -7.89 10.92
N GLU A 160 3.31 -6.63 11.33
CA GLU A 160 4.42 -5.91 11.94
C GLU A 160 4.10 -5.67 13.41
N GLY A 161 5.08 -5.84 14.29
CA GLY A 161 4.88 -5.67 15.72
C GLY A 161 6.10 -5.96 16.55
N LYS A 162 5.98 -5.75 17.85
CA LYS A 162 7.04 -6.06 18.81
C LYS A 162 7.00 -7.54 19.15
N LEU A 163 8.11 -8.26 19.01
CA LEU A 163 8.18 -9.67 19.37
C LEU A 163 8.14 -9.82 20.89
N LEU A 164 7.08 -10.40 21.45
CA LEU A 164 6.96 -10.59 22.90
C LEU A 164 7.49 -11.95 23.35
N ARG A 165 7.23 -12.99 22.55
CA ARG A 165 7.57 -14.38 22.92
C ARG A 165 7.86 -15.20 21.67
N PHE A 166 8.86 -16.07 21.78
CA PHE A 166 9.14 -17.12 20.82
C PHE A 166 9.05 -18.48 21.54
N ALA A 167 8.33 -19.43 20.96
CA ALA A 167 8.13 -20.78 21.47
C ALA A 167 8.27 -21.79 20.33
N ASP A 168 8.38 -23.07 20.66
CA ASP A 168 8.72 -24.15 19.70
C ASP A 168 7.82 -24.25 18.47
N LYS A 169 6.57 -23.78 18.56
CA LYS A 169 5.58 -23.84 17.47
C LYS A 169 4.94 -22.52 17.13
N TYR A 170 5.21 -21.46 17.90
CA TYR A 170 4.55 -20.20 17.66
C TYR A 170 5.36 -19.05 18.24
N LEU A 171 5.12 -17.87 17.69
CA LEU A 171 5.56 -16.61 18.27
C LEU A 171 4.37 -15.72 18.59
N ILE A 172 4.56 -14.79 19.51
CA ILE A 172 3.57 -13.77 19.86
C ILE A 172 4.20 -12.42 19.53
N ILE A 173 3.49 -11.65 18.73
CA ILE A 173 3.81 -10.25 18.49
C ILE A 173 2.73 -9.34 19.08
N GLU A 174 3.14 -8.20 19.61
CA GLU A 174 2.27 -7.12 20.00
C GLU A 174 2.14 -6.14 18.84
N ARG A 175 0.91 -5.85 18.43
CA ARG A 175 0.60 -4.84 17.41
C ARG A 175 -0.33 -3.80 17.99
N ARG A 176 -0.24 -2.58 17.48
CA ARG A 176 -1.18 -1.50 17.82
C ARG A 176 -2.14 -1.28 16.66
N ILE A 177 -3.42 -1.54 16.87
CA ILE A 177 -4.48 -1.31 15.88
C ILE A 177 -5.53 -0.39 16.51
N ASN A 178 -5.85 0.72 15.85
CA ASN A 178 -6.86 1.67 16.31
C ASN A 178 -6.67 2.04 17.79
N GLU A 179 -5.42 2.35 18.17
CA GLU A 179 -4.98 2.70 19.53
C GLU A 179 -5.03 1.57 20.58
N HIS A 180 -5.55 0.39 20.24
CA HIS A 180 -5.58 -0.78 21.10
C HIS A 180 -4.34 -1.66 20.87
N LEU A 181 -3.81 -2.22 21.96
CA LEU A 181 -2.77 -3.24 21.91
C LEU A 181 -3.44 -4.60 21.70
N ASP A 182 -3.00 -5.31 20.67
CA ASP A 182 -3.49 -6.62 20.30
C ASP A 182 -2.31 -7.58 20.20
N GLU A 183 -2.47 -8.77 20.79
CA GLU A 183 -1.46 -9.83 20.75
C GLU A 183 -1.82 -10.83 19.66
N VAL A 184 -0.93 -10.98 18.69
CA VAL A 184 -1.13 -11.91 17.59
C VAL A 184 -0.20 -13.10 17.76
N ARG A 185 -0.82 -14.27 17.91
CA ARG A 185 -0.12 -15.55 17.85
C ARG A 185 0.07 -15.99 16.40
N ILE A 186 1.29 -16.38 16.04
CA ILE A 186 1.67 -16.81 14.69
C ILE A 186 2.31 -18.18 14.79
N ASN A 187 1.84 -19.16 14.02
CA ASN A 187 2.50 -20.47 13.93
C ASN A 187 3.79 -20.34 13.10
N LEU A 188 4.88 -20.97 13.54
CA LEU A 188 6.16 -20.94 12.82
C LEU A 188 6.05 -21.57 11.43
N ASP A 189 5.19 -22.57 11.26
CA ASP A 189 4.96 -23.24 9.97
C ASP A 189 4.35 -22.29 8.91
N ASP A 190 3.66 -21.24 9.37
CA ASP A 190 3.00 -20.26 8.49
C ASP A 190 3.95 -19.14 8.04
N ILE A 191 5.17 -19.09 8.56
CA ILE A 191 6.14 -18.01 8.29
C ILE A 191 6.94 -18.34 7.03
N THR A 192 6.90 -17.43 6.05
CA THR A 192 7.71 -17.51 4.83
C THR A 192 8.99 -16.70 4.93
N GLN A 193 8.95 -15.57 5.63
CA GLN A 193 10.11 -14.69 5.85
C GLN A 193 9.96 -13.93 7.15
N ALA A 194 11.08 -13.67 7.83
CA ALA A 194 11.12 -12.80 9.00
C ALA A 194 12.20 -11.73 8.83
N GLU A 195 11.89 -10.53 9.29
CA GLU A 195 12.78 -9.38 9.26
C GLU A 195 12.76 -8.67 10.62
N VAL A 196 13.91 -8.18 11.07
CA VAL A 196 14.04 -7.38 12.29
C VAL A 196 14.38 -5.95 11.90
N ILE A 197 13.76 -4.98 12.56
CA ILE A 197 14.10 -3.57 12.38
C ILE A 197 15.41 -3.29 13.10
N THR A 198 16.43 -2.88 12.35
CA THR A 198 17.72 -2.47 12.89
C THR A 198 18.02 -1.02 12.54
N ARG A 199 18.76 -0.35 13.43
CA ARG A 199 19.29 1.00 13.17
C ARG A 199 20.62 0.86 12.43
N GLU A 200 20.71 1.46 11.26
CA GLU A 200 21.96 1.67 10.51
C GLU A 200 22.32 3.16 10.47
#